data_AF-A0A5N6KFN1-F1
#
_entry.id   AF-A0A5N6KFN1-F1
#
_cell.length_a   1.000
_cell.length_b   1.000
_cell.length_c   1.000
_cell.angle_alpha   90.00
_cell.angle_beta   90.00
_cell.angle_gamma   90.00
#
_symmetry.space_group_name_H-M   'P 1'
#
loop_
_entity.id
_entity.type
_entity.pdbx_description
1 polymer ?
#
loop_
_entity_poly.entity_id
_entity_poly.type
_entity_poly.pdbx_seq_one_letter_code
_entity_poly.pdbx_strand_id
1 'polypeptide(L)'
;MSIDEIITDPSLKLALETSNQTREQAIALLDFVSTASTTSPPSNEVLLQISKQQKLLLTYLAQLRGLHRDSHAGARETKALTAEARQEVDRLHLQLQNLYYEQRHLQGEIAACESYELVSWQFSLFEVWYPANATFSVTNTSSFL
;
A
#
# COMPACT_ATOMS: atom_id res chain seq x y z
N MET A 1 22.21 -19.17 -23.74
CA MET A 1 21.94 -18.31 -22.57
C MET A 1 22.29 -19.14 -21.35
N SER A 2 23.48 -18.94 -20.77
CA SER A 2 23.81 -19.55 -19.48
C SER A 2 22.97 -18.86 -18.39
N ILE A 3 22.54 -19.61 -17.38
CA ILE A 3 21.73 -19.08 -16.28
C ILE A 3 22.46 -17.92 -15.56
N ASP A 4 23.80 -17.93 -15.59
CA ASP A 4 24.67 -16.89 -15.03
C ASP A 4 24.52 -15.51 -15.69
N GLU A 5 24.05 -15.44 -16.94
CA GLU A 5 23.82 -14.16 -17.65
C GLU A 5 22.47 -13.51 -17.25
N ILE A 6 21.52 -14.30 -16.75
CA ILE A 6 20.15 -13.84 -16.46
C ILE A 6 20.04 -13.31 -15.03
N ILE A 7 20.77 -13.92 -14.11
CA ILE A 7 20.72 -13.55 -12.69
C ILE A 7 21.63 -12.35 -12.48
N THR A 8 21.05 -11.17 -12.22
CA THR A 8 21.84 -9.95 -11.93
C THR A 8 22.09 -9.77 -10.44
N ASP A 9 21.17 -10.24 -9.59
CA ASP A 9 21.21 -10.03 -8.15
C ASP A 9 22.37 -10.79 -7.47
N PRO A 10 23.21 -10.11 -6.67
CA PRO A 10 24.38 -10.72 -6.04
C PRO A 10 24.04 -11.81 -5.03
N SER A 11 22.91 -11.70 -4.32
CA SER A 11 22.48 -12.72 -3.34
C SER A 11 22.00 -13.99 -4.04
N LEU A 12 21.30 -13.83 -5.17
CA LEU A 12 20.87 -14.95 -6.02
C LEU A 12 22.04 -15.64 -6.72
N LYS A 13 23.07 -14.89 -7.15
CA LYS A 13 24.30 -15.47 -7.69
C LYS A 13 25.02 -16.33 -6.64
N LEU A 14 25.17 -15.80 -5.42
CA LEU A 14 25.79 -16.53 -4.32
C LEU A 14 24.99 -17.79 -3.96
N ALA A 15 23.66 -17.70 -3.91
CA ALA A 15 22.78 -18.86 -3.68
C ALA A 15 22.92 -19.93 -4.79
N LEU A 16 23.03 -19.51 -6.05
CA LEU A 16 23.25 -20.43 -7.17
C LEU A 16 24.62 -21.11 -7.08
N GLU A 17 25.68 -20.34 -6.84
CA GLU A 17 27.05 -20.84 -6.70
C GLU A 17 27.15 -21.86 -5.55
N THR A 18 26.66 -21.49 -4.37
CA THR A 18 26.67 -22.38 -3.19
C THR A 18 25.82 -23.62 -3.41
N SER A 19 24.70 -23.52 -4.13
CA SER A 19 23.88 -24.68 -4.49
C SER A 19 24.62 -25.65 -5.42
N ASN A 20 25.28 -25.11 -6.46
CA ASN A 20 26.10 -25.91 -7.38
C ASN A 20 27.27 -26.59 -6.64
N GLN A 21 28.00 -25.85 -5.82
CA GLN A 21 29.08 -26.39 -4.99
C GLN A 21 28.57 -27.49 -4.05
N THR A 22 27.44 -27.26 -3.37
CA THR A 22 26.82 -28.27 -2.49
C THR A 22 26.50 -29.55 -3.25
N ARG A 23 25.92 -29.41 -4.45
CA ARG A 23 25.56 -30.53 -5.30
C ARG A 23 26.79 -31.32 -5.77
N GLU A 24 27.82 -30.64 -6.24
CA GLU A 24 29.07 -31.26 -6.68
C GLU A 24 29.74 -32.03 -5.53
N GLN A 25 29.78 -31.45 -4.33
CA GLN A 25 30.33 -32.12 -3.14
C GLN A 25 29.52 -33.34 -2.72
N ALA A 26 28.19 -33.27 -2.83
CA ALA A 26 27.31 -34.41 -2.53
C ALA A 26 27.51 -35.57 -3.50
N ILE A 27 27.66 -35.27 -4.80
CA ILE A 27 27.96 -36.27 -5.83
C ILE A 27 29.34 -36.88 -5.58
N ALA A 28 30.37 -36.04 -5.33
CA ALA A 28 31.72 -36.50 -5.07
C ALA A 28 31.80 -37.43 -3.84
N LEU A 29 31.06 -37.12 -2.76
CA LEU A 29 30.97 -37.98 -1.59
C LEU A 29 30.30 -39.31 -1.93
N LEU A 30 29.22 -39.30 -2.72
CA LEU A 30 28.52 -40.52 -3.13
C LEU A 30 29.42 -41.43 -3.98
N ASP A 31 30.16 -40.86 -4.92
CA ASP A 31 31.13 -41.58 -5.76
C ASP A 31 32.27 -42.16 -4.90
N PHE A 32 32.75 -41.41 -3.91
CA PHE A 32 33.77 -41.87 -2.98
C PHE A 32 33.27 -43.05 -2.12
N VAL A 33 32.06 -42.96 -1.58
CA VAL A 33 31.45 -44.02 -0.75
C VAL A 33 31.17 -45.28 -1.58
N SER A 34 30.69 -45.13 -2.82
CA SER A 34 30.45 -46.28 -3.71
C SER A 34 31.74 -47.01 -4.07
N THR A 35 32.83 -46.27 -4.32
CA THR A 35 34.17 -46.83 -4.59
C THR A 35 34.79 -47.47 -3.35
N ALA A 36 34.57 -46.92 -2.16
CA ALA A 36 35.06 -47.49 -0.90
C ALA A 36 34.36 -48.81 -0.54
N SER A 37 33.09 -48.98 -0.91
CA SER A 37 32.26 -50.14 -0.56
C SER A 37 32.70 -51.44 -1.25
N THR A 38 33.42 -51.35 -2.38
CA THR A 38 33.96 -52.51 -3.10
C THR A 38 35.28 -53.05 -2.52
N THR A 39 35.91 -52.34 -1.58
CA THR A 39 37.18 -52.73 -0.94
C THR A 39 36.92 -53.16 0.50
N SER A 40 36.70 -54.46 0.73
CA SER A 40 36.52 -55.03 2.09
C SER A 40 37.89 -55.32 2.75
N PRO A 41 38.11 -55.00 4.04
CA PRO A 41 37.35 -54.13 4.94
C PRO A 41 37.77 -52.64 4.80
N PRO A 42 36.87 -51.69 5.13
CA PRO A 42 37.20 -50.25 5.05
C PRO A 42 38.26 -49.90 6.09
N SER A 43 39.44 -49.48 5.62
CA SER A 43 40.50 -48.96 6.48
C SER A 43 39.99 -47.75 7.28
N ASN A 44 40.48 -47.58 8.52
CA ASN A 44 40.16 -46.43 9.38
C ASN A 44 40.42 -45.08 8.69
N GLU A 45 41.37 -45.04 7.75
CA GLU A 45 41.67 -43.86 6.95
C GLU A 45 40.51 -43.46 6.02
N VAL A 46 39.81 -44.43 5.43
CA VAL A 46 38.66 -44.20 4.54
C VAL A 46 37.49 -43.62 5.33
N LEU A 47 37.21 -44.17 6.52
CA LEU A 47 36.17 -43.64 7.41
C LEU A 47 36.46 -42.20 7.83
N LEU A 48 37.72 -41.87 8.10
CA LEU A 48 38.13 -40.51 8.46
C LEU A 48 37.94 -39.54 7.29
N GLN A 49 38.23 -39.93 6.05
CA GLN A 49 37.97 -39.12 4.86
C GLN A 49 36.47 -38.89 4.61
N ILE A 50 35.64 -39.93 4.75
CA ILE A 50 34.17 -39.81 4.66
C ILE A 50 33.67 -38.79 5.69
N SER A 51 34.13 -38.87 6.94
CA SER A 51 33.72 -37.93 7.99
C SER A 51 34.09 -36.47 7.69
N LYS A 52 35.24 -36.24 7.04
CA LYS A 52 35.69 -34.90 6.63
C LYS A 52 34.81 -34.35 5.50
N GLN A 53 34.57 -35.15 4.47
CA GLN A 53 33.72 -34.78 3.36
C GLN A 53 32.27 -34.51 3.81
N GLN A 54 31.76 -35.34 4.73
CA GLN A 54 30.43 -35.13 5.32
C GLN A 54 30.34 -33.80 6.09
N LYS A 55 31.38 -33.43 6.85
CA LYS A 55 31.42 -32.13 7.53
C LYS A 55 31.40 -30.96 6.54
N LEU A 56 32.17 -31.05 5.46
CA LEU A 56 32.16 -30.02 4.40
C LEU A 56 30.77 -29.89 3.75
N LEU A 57 30.12 -31.02 3.42
CA LEU A 57 28.76 -31.01 2.90
C LEU A 57 27.79 -30.32 3.87
N LEU A 58 27.87 -30.66 5.17
CA LEU A 58 27.02 -30.05 6.20
C LEU A 58 27.25 -28.53 6.31
N THR A 59 28.48 -28.06 6.14
CA THR A 59 28.77 -26.61 6.14
C THR A 59 28.12 -25.90 4.95
N TYR A 60 28.21 -26.46 3.75
CA TYR A 60 27.56 -25.89 2.57
C TYR A 60 26.03 -25.90 2.70
N LEU A 61 25.44 -26.97 3.23
CA LEU A 61 24.00 -27.02 3.52
C LEU A 61 23.56 -26.00 4.58
N ALA A 62 24.39 -25.73 5.58
CA ALA A 62 24.11 -24.70 6.57
C ALA A 62 24.11 -23.31 5.93
N GLN A 63 25.07 -23.02 5.06
CA GLN A 63 25.14 -21.77 4.28
C GLN A 63 23.91 -21.60 3.39
N LEU A 64 23.53 -22.63 2.63
CA LEU A 64 22.36 -22.57 1.74
C LEU A 64 21.05 -22.33 2.52
N ARG A 65 20.90 -22.95 3.71
CA ARG A 65 19.76 -22.69 4.60
C ARG A 65 19.75 -21.27 5.15
N GLY A 66 20.93 -20.68 5.41
CA GLY A 66 21.07 -19.28 5.78
C GLY A 66 20.53 -18.35 4.68
N LEU A 67 21.04 -18.52 3.46
CA LEU A 67 20.61 -17.72 2.30
C LEU A 67 19.11 -17.82 2.04
N HIS A 68 18.53 -19.01 2.19
CA HIS A 68 17.09 -19.20 2.06
C HIS A 68 16.30 -18.44 3.14
N ARG A 69 16.77 -18.43 4.38
CA ARG A 69 16.13 -17.67 5.47
C ARG A 69 16.19 -16.18 5.22
N ASP A 70 17.33 -15.68 4.76
CA ASP A 70 17.54 -14.25 4.47
C ASP A 70 16.64 -13.80 3.32
N SER A 71 16.58 -14.58 2.23
CA SER A 71 15.67 -14.35 1.10
C SER A 71 14.20 -14.32 1.54
N HIS A 72 13.80 -15.28 2.36
CA HIS A 72 12.43 -15.36 2.88
C HIS A 72 12.10 -14.20 3.84
N ALA A 73 13.06 -13.75 4.64
CA ALA A 73 12.91 -12.58 5.50
C ALA A 73 12.73 -11.30 4.68
N GLY A 74 13.58 -11.06 3.68
CA GLY A 74 13.45 -9.92 2.77
C GLY A 74 12.12 -9.92 2.00
N ALA A 75 11.64 -11.09 1.57
CA ALA A 75 10.32 -11.23 0.94
C ALA A 75 9.15 -10.90 1.89
N ARG A 76 9.31 -11.13 3.20
CA ARG A 76 8.30 -10.74 4.20
C ARG A 76 8.35 -9.24 4.50
N GLU A 77 9.54 -8.68 4.62
CA GLU A 77 9.75 -7.26 4.85
C GLU A 77 9.16 -6.42 3.71
N THR A 78 9.48 -6.76 2.46
CA THR A 78 8.92 -6.07 1.28
C THR A 78 7.39 -6.12 1.22
N LYS A 79 6.79 -7.26 1.60
CA LYS A 79 5.32 -7.39 1.72
C LYS A 79 4.77 -6.50 2.83
N ALA A 80 5.43 -6.43 3.97
CA ALA A 80 5.02 -5.59 5.09
C ALA A 80 5.08 -4.10 4.71
N LEU A 81 6.19 -3.65 4.14
CA LEU A 81 6.36 -2.27 3.67
C LEU A 81 5.32 -1.88 2.62
N THR A 82 5.04 -2.80 1.68
CA THR A 82 4.01 -2.54 0.66
C THR A 82 2.60 -2.49 1.26
N ALA A 83 2.32 -3.33 2.27
CA ALA A 83 1.04 -3.32 2.96
C ALA A 83 0.85 -2.05 3.79
N GLU A 84 1.90 -1.58 4.48
CA GLU A 84 1.90 -0.32 5.23
C GLU A 84 1.66 0.87 4.30
N ALA A 85 2.38 0.93 3.17
CA ALA A 85 2.18 1.99 2.19
C ALA A 85 0.74 2.00 1.62
N ARG A 86 0.15 0.81 1.38
CA ARG A 86 -1.26 0.70 0.95
C ARG A 86 -2.21 1.19 2.03
N GLN A 87 -2.00 0.79 3.28
CA GLN A 87 -2.82 1.24 4.40
C GLN A 87 -2.76 2.76 4.58
N GLU A 88 -1.59 3.36 4.39
CA GLU A 88 -1.43 4.81 4.47
C GLU A 88 -2.18 5.53 3.34
N VAL A 89 -2.12 4.99 2.11
CA VAL A 89 -2.90 5.50 0.99
C VAL A 89 -4.39 5.43 1.29
N ASP A 90 -4.89 4.31 1.82
CA ASP A 90 -6.30 4.14 2.17
C ASP A 90 -6.73 5.12 3.26
N ARG A 91 -5.88 5.33 4.27
CA ARG A 91 -6.11 6.31 5.34
C ARG A 91 -6.23 7.73 4.80
N LEU A 92 -5.29 8.14 3.94
CA LEU A 92 -5.31 9.46 3.30
C LEU A 92 -6.51 9.62 2.38
N HIS A 93 -6.90 8.55 1.67
CA HIS A 93 -8.07 8.56 0.79
C HIS A 93 -9.36 8.82 1.59
N LEU A 94 -9.51 8.19 2.75
CA LEU A 94 -10.66 8.42 3.64
C LEU A 94 -10.67 9.85 4.21
N GLN A 95 -9.52 10.38 4.61
CA GLN A 95 -9.42 11.78 5.06
C GLN A 95 -9.80 12.76 3.96
N LEU A 96 -9.34 12.51 2.73
CA LEU A 96 -9.69 13.34 1.58
C LEU A 96 -11.20 13.30 1.30
N GLN A 97 -11.82 12.12 1.36
CA GLN A 97 -13.28 12.01 1.22
C GLN A 97 -14.01 12.84 2.27
N ASN A 98 -13.62 12.76 3.55
CA ASN A 98 -14.23 13.55 4.62
C ASN A 98 -14.17 15.05 4.32
N LEU A 99 -13.01 15.56 3.87
CA LEU A 99 -12.86 16.97 3.50
C LEU A 99 -13.77 17.36 2.32
N TYR A 100 -13.92 16.50 1.32
CA TYR A 100 -14.86 16.73 0.21
C TYR A 100 -16.31 16.79 0.68
N TYR A 101 -16.69 15.92 1.62
CA TYR A 101 -18.02 15.95 2.22
C TYR A 101 -18.25 17.26 3.00
N GLU A 102 -17.30 17.67 3.83
CA GLU A 102 -17.36 18.93 4.57
C GLU A 102 -17.45 20.13 3.63
N GLN A 103 -16.62 20.19 2.59
CA GLN A 103 -16.66 21.24 1.59
C GLN A 103 -18.04 21.32 0.93
N ARG A 104 -18.59 20.18 0.48
CA ARG A 104 -19.90 20.15 -0.17
C ARG A 104 -21.02 20.53 0.79
N HIS A 105 -20.92 20.13 2.05
CA HIS A 105 -21.87 20.51 3.09
C HIS A 105 -21.88 22.02 3.30
N LEU A 106 -20.71 22.62 3.53
CA LEU A 106 -20.55 24.07 3.71
C LEU A 106 -21.02 24.86 2.48
N GLN A 107 -20.71 24.39 1.28
CA GLN A 107 -21.21 24.99 0.03
C GLN A 107 -22.74 24.96 -0.04
N GLY A 108 -23.36 23.86 0.39
CA GLY A 108 -24.82 23.74 0.48
C GLY A 108 -25.42 24.70 1.52
N GLU A 109 -24.78 24.82 2.69
CA GLU A 109 -25.21 25.77 3.73
C GLU A 109 -25.08 27.23 3.26
N ILE A 110 -23.97 27.59 2.61
CA ILE A 110 -23.77 28.93 2.02
C ILE A 110 -24.85 29.21 0.97
N ALA A 111 -25.09 28.29 0.04
CA ALA A 111 -26.13 28.47 -0.99
C ALA A 111 -27.53 28.60 -0.36
N ALA A 112 -27.81 27.86 0.72
CA ALA A 112 -29.06 28.00 1.47
C ALA A 112 -29.17 29.40 2.12
N CYS A 113 -28.11 29.89 2.75
CA CYS A 113 -28.04 31.24 3.31
C CYS A 113 -28.14 32.35 2.25
N GLU A 114 -27.50 32.19 1.09
CA GLU A 114 -27.57 33.14 -0.03
C GLU A 114 -28.96 33.16 -0.69
N SER A 115 -29.65 32.02 -0.72
CA SER A 115 -31.05 31.95 -1.14
C SER A 115 -32.01 32.60 -0.12
N TYR A 116 -31.50 32.94 1.06
CA TYR A 116 -32.22 33.54 2.17
C TYR A 116 -32.12 35.08 2.17
N GLU A 117 -32.46 35.76 1.07
CA GLU A 117 -32.83 37.19 1.03
C GLU A 117 -34.02 37.33 0.03
N LEU A 118 -35.25 37.78 0.37
CA LEU A 118 -35.69 39.11 0.78
C LEU A 118 -37.15 39.11 1.35
N VAL A 119 -37.54 38.19 2.25
CA VAL A 119 -38.93 38.22 2.79
C VAL A 119 -39.17 39.39 3.77
N SER A 120 -38.13 40.10 4.23
CA SER A 120 -38.28 41.15 5.24
C SER A 120 -38.38 42.61 4.75
N TRP A 121 -38.21 42.93 3.45
CA TRP A 121 -38.38 44.31 2.96
C TRP A 121 -39.10 44.48 1.62
N GLN A 122 -39.87 43.49 1.16
CA GLN A 122 -40.83 43.72 0.07
C GLN A 122 -42.15 44.33 0.61
N PHE A 123 -42.07 45.40 1.41
CA PHE A 123 -43.26 46.13 1.88
C PHE A 123 -43.12 47.66 1.97
N SER A 124 -42.05 48.33 1.52
CA SER A 124 -41.97 49.78 1.77
C SER A 124 -41.42 50.65 0.64
N LEU A 125 -41.88 50.47 -0.59
CA LEU A 125 -41.61 51.48 -1.62
C LEU A 125 -42.71 51.70 -2.68
N PHE A 126 -43.99 51.49 -2.34
CA PHE A 126 -45.11 51.82 -3.24
C PHE A 126 -46.17 52.79 -2.69
N GLU A 127 -46.11 53.23 -1.43
CA GLU A 127 -47.14 54.13 -0.85
C GLU A 127 -46.76 55.63 -0.78
N VAL A 128 -45.64 56.07 -1.34
CA VAL A 128 -45.23 57.50 -1.23
C VAL A 128 -45.35 58.31 -2.54
N TRP A 129 -45.81 57.73 -3.66
CA TRP A 129 -45.87 58.51 -4.90
C TRP A 129 -47.04 58.17 -5.83
N TYR A 130 -48.26 58.56 -5.46
CA TYR A 130 -49.24 59.09 -6.41
C TYR A 130 -50.42 59.83 -5.73
N PRO A 131 -50.45 61.18 -5.71
CA PRO A 131 -51.67 61.92 -5.53
C PRO A 131 -52.13 62.45 -6.89
N ALA A 132 -52.96 61.70 -7.63
CA ALA A 132 -53.76 62.29 -8.70
C ALA A 132 -54.98 61.42 -9.02
N ASN A 133 -56.16 62.03 -8.81
CA ASN A 133 -57.50 61.63 -9.24
C ASN A 133 -58.20 60.45 -8.53
N ALA A 134 -58.86 60.80 -7.43
CA ALA A 134 -60.22 60.31 -7.20
C ALA A 134 -61.08 61.47 -6.66
N THR A 135 -61.76 62.17 -7.58
CA THR A 135 -62.87 63.08 -7.26
C THR A 135 -64.03 62.26 -6.66
N PHE A 136 -64.38 62.51 -5.39
CA PHE A 136 -65.74 62.26 -4.91
C PHE A 136 -66.14 63.33 -3.89
N SER A 137 -67.37 63.81 -4.05
CA SER A 137 -67.87 65.13 -3.64
C SER A 137 -68.11 65.30 -2.14
N VAL A 138 -67.74 66.46 -1.59
CA VAL A 138 -68.29 66.98 -0.34
C VAL A 138 -69.25 68.12 -0.68
N THR A 139 -70.55 67.84 -0.62
CA THR A 139 -71.57 68.88 -0.52
C THR A 139 -71.52 69.46 0.89
N ASN A 140 -70.99 70.67 1.02
CA ASN A 140 -71.15 71.51 2.21
C ASN A 140 -72.47 72.28 2.08
N THR A 141 -73.43 72.02 2.97
CA THR A 141 -74.30 73.07 3.50
C THR A 141 -74.76 72.66 4.89
N SER A 142 -74.11 73.19 5.92
CA SER A 142 -74.83 73.50 7.15
C SER A 142 -75.84 74.60 6.83
N SER A 143 -77.11 74.32 7.08
CA SER A 143 -78.14 75.35 7.25
C SER A 143 -78.88 74.99 8.53
N PHE A 144 -78.49 75.69 9.60
CA PHE A 144 -79.37 76.01 10.69
C PHE A 144 -80.58 76.75 10.11
N LEU A 145 -81.74 76.10 10.15
CA LEU A 145 -83.07 76.57 10.57
C LEU A 145 -84.15 75.68 9.92
#